data_AF-A0A832G1V3-F1
#
_entry.id   AF-A0A832G1V3-F1
#
_cell.length_a   1.000
_cell.length_b   1.000
_cell.length_c   1.000
_cell.angle_alpha   90.00
_cell.angle_beta   90.00
_cell.angle_gamma   90.00
#
_symmetry.space_group_name_H-M   'P 1'
#
loop_
_entity.id
_entity.type
_entity.pdbx_description
1 polymer ?
#
loop_
_entity_poly.entity_id
_entity_poly.type
_entity_poly.pdbx_seq_one_letter_code
_entity_poly.pdbx_strand_id
1 'polypeptide(L)' 'MDFRDALGVSRKYAIPILDYLDQIGFTVRNGNKRTPGVAAKSRLQKG' A
#
# COMPACT_ATOMS: atom_id res chain seq x y z
N MET A 1 -9.56 8.99 -4.19
CA MET A 1 -9.45 8.64 -2.76
C MET A 1 -8.04 8.12 -2.56
N ASP A 2 -7.21 8.86 -1.83
CA ASP A 2 -5.80 8.50 -1.63
C ASP A 2 -5.64 7.59 -0.41
N PHE A 3 -4.54 6.84 -0.35
CA PHE A 3 -4.23 5.94 0.78
C PHE A 3 -4.34 6.63 2.15
N ARG A 4 -3.93 7.90 2.21
CA ARG A 4 -4.01 8.72 3.42
C ARG A 4 -5.47 8.97 3.86
N ASP A 5 -6.38 9.12 2.90
CA ASP A 5 -7.79 9.40 3.15
C ASP A 5 -8.50 8.14 3.67
N ALA A 6 -8.12 6.97 3.15
CA ALA A 6 -8.64 5.67 3.60
C ALA A 6 -8.27 5.35 5.05
N LEU A 7 -7.10 5.82 5.50
CA LEU A 7 -6.61 5.63 6.87
C LEU A 7 -6.89 6.82 7.80
N GLY A 8 -7.38 7.95 7.26
CA GLY A 8 -7.57 9.18 8.02
C GLY A 8 -6.28 9.78 8.58
N VAL A 9 -5.13 9.54 7.93
CA VAL A 9 -3.80 9.99 8.40
C VAL A 9 -3.21 11.08 7.51
N SER A 10 -2.29 11.89 8.06
CA SER A 10 -1.55 12.86 7.26
C SER A 10 -0.49 12.19 6.39
N ARG A 11 -0.01 12.90 5.35
CA ARG A 11 1.04 12.41 4.43
C ARG A 11 2.33 12.01 5.15
N LYS A 12 2.65 12.69 6.25
CA LYS A 12 3.82 12.38 7.10
C LYS A 12 3.81 10.93 7.59
N TYR A 13 2.63 10.39 7.88
CA TYR A 13 2.46 9.02 8.35
C TYR A 13 2.14 8.04 7.22
N ALA A 14 1.43 8.48 6.19
CA ALA A 14 1.09 7.65 5.04
C ALA A 14 2.34 7.16 4.27
N ILE A 15 3.34 8.03 4.08
CA ILE A 15 4.55 7.68 3.30
C ILE A 15 5.35 6.54 3.97
N PRO A 16 5.74 6.63 5.27
CA PRO A 16 6.43 5.53 5.93
C PRO A 16 5.68 4.20 5.92
N ILE A 17 4.35 4.24 6.07
CA ILE A 17 3.52 3.04 6.03
C ILE A 17 3.58 2.41 4.63
N LEU A 18 3.43 3.23 3.57
CA LEU A 18 3.54 2.74 2.20
C LEU A 18 4.93 2.18 1.90
N ASP A 19 6.00 2.80 2.39
CA ASP A 19 7.36 2.29 2.19
C ASP A 19 7.58 0.95 2.91
N TYR A 20 7.01 0.78 4.11
CA TYR A 20 7.03 -0.51 4.79
C TYR A 20 6.24 -1.57 4.03
N LEU A 21 5.05 -1.24 3.51
CA LEU A 21 4.23 -2.15 2.71
C LEU A 21 4.92 -2.52 1.39
N ASP A 22 5.66 -1.59 0.79
CA ASP A 22 6.51 -1.83 -0.38
C ASP A 22 7.66 -2.79 -0.02
N GLN A 23 8.32 -2.62 1.15
CA GLN A 23 9.42 -3.47 1.61
C GLN A 23 9.01 -4.93 1.83
N ILE A 24 7.82 -5.17 2.40
CA ILE A 24 7.32 -6.54 2.63
C ILE A 24 6.65 -7.16 1.39
N GLY A 25 6.65 -6.45 0.25
CA GLY A 25 6.03 -6.92 -1.00
C GLY A 25 4.50 -6.95 -0.97
N PHE A 26 3.89 -6.21 -0.04
CA PHE A 26 2.44 -6.05 0.05
C PHE A 26 1.91 -5.06 -0.99
N THR A 27 2.65 -3.99 -1.24
CA THR A 27 2.43 -3.08 -2.37
C THR A 27 3.65 -3.09 -3.30
N VAL A 28 3.44 -2.75 -4.56
CA VAL A 28 4.50 -2.58 -5.55
C VAL A 28 4.35 -1.20 -6.16
N ARG A 29 5.43 -0.43 -6.16
CA ARG A 29 5.47 0.90 -6.77
C ARG A 29 5.85 0.81 -8.25
N ASN A 30 4.98 1.35 -9.10
CA ASN A 30 5.26 1.55 -10.52
C ASN A 30 5.09 3.05 -10.84
N GLY A 31 6.20 3.78 -10.84
CA GLY A 31 6.23 5.23 -10.99
C GLY A 31 5.50 5.95 -9.83
N ASN A 32 4.42 6.65 -10.18
CA ASN A 32 3.56 7.37 -9.23
C ASN A 32 2.35 6.56 -8.74
N LYS A 33 2.16 5.34 -9.25
CA LYS A 33 1.06 4.46 -8.83
C LYS A 33 1.59 3.32 -7.99
N ARG A 34 0.77 2.86 -7.04
CA ARG A 34 1.02 1.65 -6.26
C ARG A 34 -0.06 0.64 -6.56
N THR A 35 0.33 -0.61 -6.75
CA THR A 35 -0.57 -1.73 -6.99
C THR A 35 -0.40 -2.80 -5.91
N PRO A 36 -1.42 -3.62 -5.64
CA PRO A 36 -1.29 -4.74 -4.70
C PRO A 36 -0.24 -5.74 -5.18
N GLY A 37 0.75 -6.01 -4.34
CA GLY A 37 1.81 -7.00 -4.56
C GLY A 37 1.31 -8.44 -4.38
N VAL A 38 2.20 -9.40 -4.59
CA VAL A 38 1.87 -10.84 -4.54
C VAL A 38 1.31 -11.23 -3.16
N ALA A 39 1.88 -10.67 -2.08
CA ALA A 39 1.40 -10.92 -0.72
C ALA A 39 -0.03 -10.41 -0.50
N ALA A 40 -0.38 -9.25 -1.06
CA ALA A 40 -1.74 -8.72 -1.00
C ALA A 40 -2.71 -9.54 -1.87
N LYS A 41 -2.31 -9.91 -3.09
CA LYS A 41 -3.14 -10.73 -3.99
C LYS A 41 -3.49 -12.10 -3.40
N SER A 42 -2.58 -12.72 -2.66
CA SER A 42 -2.83 -13.99 -1.98
C SER A 42 -3.87 -13.87 -0.85
N ARG A 43 -3.95 -12.70 -0.20
CA ARG A 43 -4.90 -12.41 0.88
C ARG A 43 -6.26 -11.95 0.36
N LEU A 44 -6.30 -11.24 -0.76
CA LEU A 44 -7.53 -10.75 -1.39
C LEU A 44 -8.33 -11.85 -2.10
N GLN A 45 -7.68 -12.90 -2.60
CA GLN A 45 -8.35 -14.05 -3.24
C GLN A 45 -8.89 -15.09 -2.26
N LYS A 46 -8.67 -14.90 -0.95
CA LYS A 46 -9.20 -15.75 0.12
C LYS A 46 -10.49 -15.22 0.75
N GLY A 47 -11.11 -14.21 0.15
CA GLY A 47 -12.41 -13.67 0.54
C GLY A 47 -13.53 -14.19 -0.33
#